data_AF-A0A367ZG56-F1
#
_entry.id   AF-A0A367ZG56-F1
#
_cell.length_a   1.000
_cell.length_b   1.000
_cell.length_c   1.000
_cell.angle_alpha   90.00
_cell.angle_beta   90.00
_cell.angle_gamma   90.00
#
_symmetry.space_group_name_H-M   'P 1'
#
loop_
_entity.id
_entity.type
_entity.pdbx_description
1 polymer ?
#
loop_
_entity_poly.entity_id
_entity_poly.type
_entity_poly.pdbx_seq_one_letter_code
_entity_poly.pdbx_strand_id
1 'polypeptide(L)' 'MVLKPGESTQIQSTVFTMNEEMGGPHDFAVTLKTNDPLRPSVVVNVLSNWVP' A
#
# COMPACT_ATOMS: atom_id res chain seq x y z
N MET A 1 -12.82 3.69 -8.18
CA MET A 1 -12.39 2.77 -9.26
C MET A 1 -13.20 1.48 -9.16
N VAL A 2 -13.53 0.83 -10.28
CA VAL A 2 -14.23 -0.46 -10.33
C VAL A 2 -13.50 -1.37 -11.33
N LEU A 3 -13.21 -2.62 -10.94
CA LEU A 3 -12.61 -3.66 -11.78
C LEU A 3 -13.68 -4.62 -12.26
N LYS A 4 -13.63 -5.04 -13.52
CA LYS A 4 -14.45 -6.16 -14.01
C LYS A 4 -13.77 -7.50 -13.65
N PRO A 5 -14.52 -8.62 -13.67
CA PRO A 5 -13.94 -9.94 -13.45
C PRO A 5 -12.74 -10.21 -14.37
N GLY A 6 -11.60 -10.58 -13.78
CA GLY A 6 -10.36 -10.87 -14.51
C GLY A 6 -9.47 -9.66 -14.80
N GLU A 7 -9.92 -8.43 -14.51
CA GLU A 7 -9.10 -7.23 -14.68
C GLU A 7 -8.12 -7.01 -13.52
N SER A 8 -7.01 -6.34 -13.83
CA SER A 8 -6.02 -5.88 -12.86
C SER A 8 -5.75 -4.39 -13.03
N THR A 9 -5.25 -3.75 -11.98
CA THR A 9 -4.85 -2.34 -12.02
C THR A 9 -3.59 -2.08 -11.21
N GLN A 10 -3.09 -0.85 -11.29
CA GLN A 10 -2.02 -0.34 -10.44
C GLN A 10 -2.57 0.77 -9.54
N ILE A 11 -2.20 0.70 -8.26
CA ILE A 11 -2.47 1.77 -7.31
C ILE A 11 -1.16 2.51 -7.10
N GLN A 12 -1.16 3.81 -7.40
CA GLN A 12 0.00 4.68 -7.25
C GLN A 12 -0.22 5.61 -6.05
N SER A 13 0.82 5.78 -5.25
CA SER A 13 0.83 6.65 -4.08
C SER A 13 2.17 7.38 -4.04
N THR A 14 2.13 8.71 -3.91
CA THR A 14 3.32 9.56 -3.80
C THR A 14 3.68 9.89 -2.36
N VAL A 15 2.91 9.41 -1.37
CA VAL A 15 3.07 9.79 0.04
C VAL A 15 4.01 8.88 0.82
N PHE A 16 4.51 7.79 0.22
CA PHE A 16 5.53 6.93 0.83
C PHE A 16 6.91 7.54 0.60
N THR A 17 7.21 8.63 1.29
CA THR A 17 8.52 9.28 1.24
C THR A 17 9.31 8.95 2.50
N MET A 18 10.56 8.58 2.30
CA MET A 18 11.56 8.42 3.35
C MET A 18 12.56 9.56 3.20
N ASN A 19 12.95 10.18 4.32
CA ASN A 19 14.08 11.11 4.34
C ASN A 19 15.12 10.62 5.34
N GLU A 20 16.34 11.17 5.25
CA GLU A 20 17.47 10.75 6.09
C GLU A 20 17.22 10.96 7.59
N GLU A 21 16.34 11.90 7.95
CA GLU A 21 15.95 12.21 9.32
C GLU A 21 14.97 11.19 9.92
N MET A 22 14.27 10.42 9.08
CA MET A 22 13.29 9.42 9.54
C MET A 22 13.97 8.17 10.10
N GLY A 23 15.16 7.82 9.61
CA GLY A 23 16.06 6.80 10.18
C GLY A 23 15.50 5.35 10.25
N GLY A 24 16.20 4.40 9.63
CA GLY A 24 15.95 2.97 9.83
C GLY A 24 14.65 2.42 9.21
N PRO A 25 14.27 1.18 9.57
CA PRO A 25 13.17 0.47 8.94
C PRO A 25 11.80 1.11 9.23
N HIS A 26 10.95 1.17 8.20
CA HIS A 26 9.58 1.65 8.29
C HIS A 26 8.61 0.64 7.69
N ASP A 27 7.47 0.46 8.36
CA ASP A 27 6.34 -0.35 7.89
C ASP A 27 5.18 0.58 7.54
N PHE A 28 5.05 0.89 6.25
CA PHE A 28 3.90 1.62 5.75
C PHE A 28 2.81 0.63 5.33
N ALA A 29 1.55 1.07 5.38
CA ALA A 29 0.44 0.23 4.96
C ALA A 29 -0.58 1.03 4.15
N VAL A 30 -1.09 0.41 3.08
CA VAL A 30 -2.25 0.87 2.34
C VAL A 30 -3.46 0.04 2.75
N THR A 31 -4.46 0.67 3.36
CA THR A 31 -5.76 0.04 3.61
C THR A 31 -6.68 0.25 2.41
N LEU A 32 -6.92 -0.82 1.65
CA LEU A 32 -7.85 -0.85 0.53
C LEU A 32 -9.23 -1.29 1.01
N LYS A 33 -10.23 -0.41 0.84
CA LYS A 33 -11.63 -0.79 1.00
C LYS A 33 -12.12 -1.39 -0.31
N THR A 34 -12.75 -2.56 -0.23
CA THR A 34 -13.27 -3.28 -1.40
C THR A 34 -14.75 -3.64 -1.21
N ASN A 35 -15.39 -4.06 -2.28
CA ASN A 35 -16.74 -4.61 -2.28
C ASN A 35 -16.75 -6.16 -2.31
N ASP A 36 -15.61 -6.83 -2.10
CA ASP A 36 -15.55 -8.28 -1.88
C ASP A 36 -16.18 -8.58 -0.50
N PRO A 37 -17.31 -9.30 -0.42
CA PRO A 37 -17.99 -9.55 0.85
C PRO A 37 -17.16 -10.40 1.82
N LEU A 38 -16.19 -11.16 1.32
CA LEU A 38 -15.27 -11.95 2.15
C LEU A 38 -14.07 -11.14 2.61
N ARG A 39 -13.69 -10.08 1.87
CA ARG A 39 -12.52 -9.24 2.16
C ARG A 39 -12.84 -7.74 1.93
N PRO A 40 -13.73 -7.15 2.74
CA PRO A 40 -14.14 -5.75 2.57
C PRO A 40 -13.00 -4.76 2.85
N SER A 41 -11.94 -5.22 3.52
CA SER A 41 -10.71 -4.47 3.76
C SER A 41 -9.51 -5.35 3.49
N VAL A 42 -8.56 -4.85 2.71
CA VAL A 42 -7.28 -5.51 2.42
C VAL A 42 -6.16 -4.55 2.81
N VAL A 43 -5.19 -5.03 3.57
CA VAL A 43 -3.98 -4.26 3.90
C VAL A 43 -2.85 -4.72 3.01
N VAL A 44 -2.21 -3.76 2.34
CA VAL A 44 -1.00 -3.98 1.56
C VAL A 44 0.16 -3.28 2.26
N ASN A 45 1.09 -4.07 2.80
CA ASN A 45 2.27 -3.54 3.48
C ASN A 45 3.31 -3.09 2.46
N VAL A 46 3.93 -1.95 2.72
CA VAL A 46 5.02 -1.34 1.97
C VAL A 46 6.17 -1.16 2.95
N LEU A 47 7.07 -2.14 2.95
CA LEU A 47 8.22 -2.16 3.85
C LEU A 47 9.37 -1.35 3.24
N SER A 48 9.90 -0.43 4.03
CA SER A 48 11.12 0.31 3.72
C SER A 48 12.22 -0.14 4.67
N ASN A 49 13.29 -0.71 4.14
CA ASN A 49 14.49 -1.09 4.88
C ASN A 49 15.62 -0.09 4.66
N TRP A 50 15.30 1.19 4.47
CA TRP A 50 16.31 2.22 4.24
C TRP A 50 17.24 2.33 5.46
N VAL A 51 18.54 2.15 5.22
CA VAL A 51 19.64 2.28 6.17
C VAL A 51 20.67 3.19 5.48
N PRO A 52 21.22 4.21 6.17
CA PRO A 52 22.25 5.09 5.60
C PRO A 52 23.55 4.34 5.26
#